data_AF-A0A2V5ZC42-F1
#
_entry.id   AF-A0A2V5ZC42-F1
#
_cell.length_a   1.000
_cell.length_b   1.000
_cell.length_c   1.000
_cell.angle_alpha   90.00
_cell.angle_beta   90.00
_cell.angle_gamma   90.00
#
_symmetry.space_group_name_H-M   'P 1'
#
loop_
_entity.id
_entity.type
_entity.pdbx_description
1 polymer ?
#
loop_
_entity_poly.entity_id
_entity_poly.type
_entity_poly.pdbx_seq_one_letter_code
_entity_poly.pdbx_strand_id
1 'polypeptide(L)' 'IRSSRNRRQIQKSAPDTNSFETAPHCPICNALMVKRLARRGSRSGSTFWGCSNYPKCRGTRAI' A
#
# COMPACT_ATOMS: atom_id res chain seq x y z
N ILE A 1 -0.04 -30.93 -40.25
CA ILE A 1 0.69 -31.35 -39.03
C ILE A 1 1.19 -30.10 -38.31
N ARG A 2 0.82 -29.95 -37.04
CA ARG A 2 1.51 -29.23 -35.94
C ARG A 2 2.21 -27.90 -36.25
N SER A 3 1.65 -26.82 -35.72
CA SER A 3 2.19 -26.14 -34.53
C SER A 3 1.73 -24.68 -34.53
N SER A 4 0.73 -24.33 -33.73
CA SER A 4 0.98 -23.93 -32.34
C SER A 4 1.81 -22.65 -32.23
N ARG A 5 1.12 -21.52 -32.08
CA ARG A 5 1.16 -20.72 -30.84
C ARG A 5 0.16 -19.58 -30.93
N ASN A 6 -1.10 -19.92 -30.70
CA ASN A 6 -2.12 -18.92 -30.40
C ASN A 6 -1.73 -18.29 -29.05
N ARG A 7 -1.40 -17.01 -29.11
CA ARG A 7 -0.79 -16.21 -28.05
C ARG A 7 -1.75 -16.17 -26.86
N ARG A 8 -1.44 -16.93 -25.79
CA ARG A 8 -2.10 -16.80 -24.49
C ARG A 8 -1.93 -15.35 -24.01
N GLN A 9 -2.93 -14.51 -24.23
CA GLN A 9 -3.06 -13.25 -23.53
C GLN A 9 -3.49 -13.57 -22.09
N ILE A 10 -2.50 -13.80 -21.23
CA ILE A 10 -2.67 -13.79 -19.78
C ILE A 10 -2.86 -12.32 -19.42
N GLN A 11 -4.12 -11.91 -19.29
CA GLN A 11 -4.50 -10.61 -18.74
C GLN A 11 -4.07 -10.61 -17.27
N LYS A 12 -2.85 -10.11 -17.01
CA LYS A 12 -2.41 -9.76 -15.66
C LYS A 12 -3.32 -8.64 -15.17
N SER A 13 -4.09 -8.98 -14.15
CA SER A 13 -5.05 -8.21 -13.39
C SER A 13 -4.70 -6.72 -13.35
N ALA A 14 -5.53 -5.90 -13.98
CA ALA A 14 -5.57 -4.47 -13.69
C ALA A 14 -5.82 -4.33 -12.17
N PRO A 15 -5.08 -3.47 -11.46
CA PRO A 15 -5.44 -3.15 -10.08
C PRO A 15 -6.80 -2.44 -10.17
N ASP A 16 -7.77 -3.06 -9.54
CA ASP A 16 -9.14 -2.63 -9.39
C ASP A 16 -9.22 -1.16 -8.99
N THR A 17 -9.68 -0.34 -9.93
CA THR A 17 -10.17 1.01 -9.66
C THR A 17 -11.49 0.86 -8.92
N ASN A 18 -11.45 0.77 -7.60
CA ASN A 18 -12.59 1.17 -6.78
C ASN A 18 -12.14 1.75 -5.43
N SER A 19 -11.85 3.05 -5.43
CA SER A 19 -12.27 3.99 -4.38
C SER A 19 -12.07 3.61 -2.90
N PHE A 20 -11.01 2.88 -2.56
CA PHE A 20 -10.54 2.75 -1.19
C PHE A 20 -9.20 3.48 -1.07
N GLU A 21 -9.25 4.73 -0.62
CA GLU A 21 -8.13 5.49 -0.01
C GLU A 21 -6.75 4.87 -0.27
N THR A 22 -6.21 5.11 -1.48
CA THR A 22 -4.92 4.55 -1.89
C THR A 22 -3.88 4.93 -0.85
N ALA A 23 -3.47 3.95 -0.04
CA ALA A 23 -2.55 4.22 1.03
C ALA A 23 -1.26 4.81 0.44
N PRO A 24 -0.79 5.96 0.95
CA PRO A 24 0.39 6.61 0.39
C PRO A 24 1.60 5.70 0.56
N HIS A 25 2.57 5.89 -0.33
CA HIS A 25 3.87 5.25 -0.17
C HIS A 25 4.69 5.97 0.90
N CYS A 26 5.49 5.20 1.61
CA CYS A 26 6.39 5.69 2.65
C CYS A 26 7.54 6.49 2.02
N PRO A 27 7.84 7.71 2.49
CA PRO A 27 8.90 8.54 1.91
C PRO A 27 10.32 8.01 2.19
N ILE A 28 10.46 7.02 3.07
CA ILE A 28 11.78 6.48 3.48
C ILE A 28 12.13 5.21 2.70
N CYS A 29 11.19 4.29 2.55
CA CYS A 29 11.44 2.98 1.94
C CYS A 29 10.52 2.65 0.77
N ASN A 30 9.64 3.59 0.39
CA ASN A 30 8.64 3.43 -0.67
C ASN A 30 7.66 2.25 -0.47
N ALA A 31 7.63 1.64 0.70
CA ALA A 31 6.64 0.61 1.03
C ALA A 31 5.25 1.23 1.26
N LEU A 32 4.21 0.43 1.05
CA LEU A 32 2.83 0.83 1.35
C LEU A 32 2.67 1.22 2.83
N MET A 33 1.90 2.27 3.09
CA MET A 33 1.56 2.69 4.45
C MET A 33 0.21 2.10 4.89
N VAL A 34 -0.04 2.11 6.20
CA VAL A 34 -1.28 1.61 6.81
C VAL A 34 -1.81 2.65 7.78
N LYS A 35 -3.14 2.83 7.84
CA LYS A 35 -3.78 3.71 8.83
C LYS A 35 -3.62 3.11 10.21
N ARG A 36 -3.10 3.89 11.16
CA ARG A 36 -2.97 3.52 12.57
C ARG A 36 -3.57 4.61 13.43
N LEU A 37 -4.21 4.22 14.52
CA LEU A 37 -4.73 5.15 15.51
C LEU A 37 -3.63 5.48 16.52
N ALA A 38 -3.36 6.76 16.75
CA ALA A 38 -2.48 7.19 17.82
C ALA A 38 -3.17 6.90 19.16
N ARG A 39 -2.56 6.01 19.96
CA ARG A 39 -3.10 5.60 21.27
C ARG A 39 -2.53 6.40 22.45
N ARG A 40 -1.51 7.22 22.21
CA ARG A 40 -0.76 7.92 23.27
C ARG A 40 -0.21 9.26 22.76
N GLY A 41 -0.08 10.22 23.66
CA GLY A 41 0.48 11.55 23.38
C GLY A 41 -0.58 12.59 23.01
N SER A 42 -0.14 13.79 22.64
CA SER A 42 -1.02 14.95 22.36
C SER A 42 -1.94 14.77 21.16
N ARG A 43 -1.69 13.76 20.32
CA ARG A 43 -2.52 13.36 19.17
C ARG A 43 -3.30 12.06 19.40
N SER A 44 -3.47 11.66 20.66
CA SER A 44 -4.25 10.46 20.99
C SER A 44 -5.67 10.57 20.44
N GLY A 45 -6.12 9.54 19.72
CA GLY A 45 -7.39 9.52 19.00
C GLY A 45 -7.32 9.96 17.53
N SER A 46 -6.19 10.50 17.08
CA SER A 46 -5.98 10.83 15.65
C SER A 46 -5.45 9.64 14.86
N THR A 47 -5.89 9.51 13.62
CA THR A 47 -5.36 8.50 12.68
C THR A 47 -4.13 9.05 11.96
N PHE A 48 -3.15 8.20 11.69
CA PHE A 48 -1.96 8.54 10.91
C PHE A 48 -1.56 7.38 10.02
N TRP A 49 -0.83 7.66 8.94
CA TRP A 49 -0.20 6.65 8.11
C TRP A 49 1.09 6.18 8.77
N GLY A 50 1.21 4.89 9.08
CA GLY A 50 2.44 4.25 9.52
C GLY A 50 2.99 3.32 8.46
N CYS A 51 4.31 3.23 8.32
CA CYS A 51 4.94 2.28 7.39
C CYS A 51 4.57 0.82 7.74
N SER A 52 4.27 0.02 6.72
CA SER A 52 4.05 -1.44 6.86
C SER A 52 5.29 -2.18 7.37
N ASN A 53 6.49 -1.70 7.04
CA ASN A 53 7.77 -2.32 7.43
C ASN A 53 8.26 -1.96 8.84
N TYR A 54 7.43 -1.40 9.72
CA TYR A 54 7.81 -1.18 11.11
C TYR A 54 8.14 -2.52 11.81
N PRO A 55 9.23 -2.65 12.60
CA PRO A 55 10.12 -1.60 13.13
C PRO A 55 11.31 -1.22 12.25
N LYS A 56 11.51 -1.92 11.11
CA LYS A 56 12.63 -1.67 10.18
C LYS A 56 12.56 -0.28 9.53
N CYS A 57 11.33 0.19 9.28
CA CYS A 57 11.07 1.55 8.82
C CYS A 57 10.10 2.25 9.77
N ARG A 58 10.51 3.40 10.31
CA ARG A 58 9.70 4.24 11.21
C ARG A 58 9.02 5.41 10.50
N GLY A 59 8.88 5.34 9.18
CA GLY A 59 8.21 6.39 8.41
C GLY A 59 6.75 6.52 8.80
N THR A 60 6.34 7.75 9.14
CA THR A 60 4.96 8.11 9.45
C THR A 60 4.56 9.33 8.64
N ARG A 61 3.26 9.47 8.35
CA ARG A 61 2.66 10.66 7.76
C ARG A 61 1.36 10.96 8.48
N ALA A 62 1.05 12.24 8.66
CA ALA A 62 -0.28 12.63 9.10
C ALA A 62 -1.32 12.25 8.04
N ILE A 63 -2.51 11.91 8.50
CA ILE A 63 -3.73 11.92 7.67
C ILE A 63 -4.31 13.32 7.69
#